data_AF-A0A2H3BEY1-F1
#
_entry.id   AF-A0A2H3BEY1-F1
#
_cell.length_a   1.000
_cell.length_b   1.000
_cell.length_c   1.000
_cell.angle_alpha   90.00
_cell.angle_beta   90.00
_cell.angle_gamma   90.00
#
_symmetry.space_group_name_H-M   'P 1'
#
loop_
_entity.id
_entity.type
_entity.pdbx_description
1 polymer ?
#
loop_
_entity_poly.entity_id
_entity_poly.type
_entity_poly.pdbx_seq_one_letter_code
_entity_poly.pdbx_strand_id
1 'polypeptide(L)'
;HEVPLDHDVRDVVVDRRFMSKVYGGNRQESFPRVAQKFLDVHHMDDFMYLNLAMNPHAPQVPGAPGLFFDADEPVDEISKTRRVFSRIRSKQWEYMGQYKMEPVASLTTEEWNQQRNTVRLVWASELSTKKWGIHCRAVVHLHEQLGRRPTGREVEKALQGGNQYRNITREQIAEAFLKGWVTMAVWTMKCVDYDVDFQRELVAKFANWVPPPSKPKGTSKPRTGTKRKREEHRALDEEEDEKPIEEDLVYHPRGTRTRPGRG
;
A
#
# COMPACT_ATOMS: atom_id res chain seq x y z
N HIS A 1 -20.64 7.73 -1.18
CA HIS A 1 -20.65 9.20 -1.10
C HIS A 1 -20.80 9.73 -2.51
N GLU A 2 -21.70 10.67 -2.76
CA GLU A 2 -21.86 11.27 -4.09
C GLU A 2 -20.69 12.21 -4.37
N VAL A 3 -20.13 12.17 -5.59
CA VAL A 3 -19.00 13.03 -5.98
C VAL A 3 -19.48 14.00 -7.05
N PRO A 4 -19.65 15.30 -6.74
CA PRO A 4 -20.25 16.29 -7.63
C PRO A 4 -19.22 16.85 -8.63
N LEU A 5 -18.61 15.97 -9.43
CA LEU A 5 -17.66 16.31 -10.48
C LEU A 5 -17.95 15.52 -11.74
N ASP A 6 -17.76 16.18 -12.88
CA ASP A 6 -17.74 15.53 -14.17
C ASP A 6 -16.61 14.49 -14.26
N HIS A 7 -16.84 13.44 -15.04
CA HIS A 7 -15.93 12.31 -15.16
C HIS A 7 -14.52 12.69 -15.64
N ASP A 8 -14.40 13.70 -16.49
CA ASP A 8 -13.13 14.19 -17.04
C ASP A 8 -12.23 14.88 -16.00
N VAL A 9 -12.82 15.43 -14.93
CA VAL A 9 -12.09 15.98 -13.78
C VAL A 9 -11.94 14.93 -12.69
N ARG A 10 -13.00 14.19 -12.39
CA ARG A 10 -13.05 13.24 -11.27
C ARG A 10 -12.12 12.03 -11.47
N ASP A 11 -12.07 11.51 -12.70
CA ASP A 11 -11.44 10.22 -12.99
C ASP A 11 -9.97 10.38 -13.44
N VAL A 12 -9.37 11.56 -13.23
CA VAL A 12 -7.97 11.82 -13.55
C VAL A 12 -7.06 11.02 -12.62
N VAL A 13 -6.15 10.27 -13.24
CA VAL A 13 -5.09 9.53 -12.57
C VAL A 13 -3.77 10.29 -12.63
N VAL A 14 -3.00 10.24 -11.54
CA VAL A 14 -1.72 10.93 -11.40
C VAL A 14 -0.58 9.97 -11.06
N ASP A 15 0.66 10.40 -11.28
CA ASP A 15 1.85 9.65 -10.88
C ASP A 15 2.18 9.90 -9.38
N ARG A 16 2.58 8.85 -8.66
CA ARG A 16 3.06 8.96 -7.27
C ARG A 16 4.28 9.88 -7.13
N ARG A 17 5.12 9.96 -8.18
CA ARG A 17 6.26 10.89 -8.29
C ARG A 17 5.80 12.33 -8.31
N PHE A 18 4.71 12.63 -9.02
CA PHE A 18 4.09 13.94 -9.00
C PHE A 18 3.60 14.28 -7.59
N MET A 19 2.85 13.37 -6.96
CA MET A 19 2.35 13.55 -5.60
C MET A 19 3.49 13.85 -4.60
N SER A 20 4.55 13.04 -4.62
CA SER A 20 5.72 13.24 -3.77
C SER A 20 6.44 14.57 -4.00
N LYS A 21 6.46 15.04 -5.26
CA LYS A 21 7.12 16.31 -5.62
C LYS A 21 6.30 17.53 -5.24
N VAL A 22 4.98 17.46 -5.32
CA VAL A 22 4.06 18.60 -5.16
C VAL A 22 3.50 18.68 -3.74
N TYR A 23 3.11 17.55 -3.17
CA TYR A 23 2.46 17.46 -1.85
C TYR A 23 3.32 16.77 -0.79
N GLY A 24 4.52 16.28 -1.17
CA GLY A 24 5.43 15.62 -0.24
C GLY A 24 5.11 14.16 0.04
N GLY A 25 5.76 13.60 1.07
CA GLY A 25 5.75 12.17 1.34
C GLY A 25 6.68 11.38 0.41
N ASN A 26 7.00 10.15 0.80
CA ASN A 26 7.70 9.23 -0.11
C ASN A 26 6.72 8.51 -1.03
N ARG A 27 7.25 7.73 -1.97
CA ARG A 27 6.50 7.09 -3.05
C ARG A 27 6.06 5.65 -2.75
N GLN A 28 6.45 5.10 -1.60
CA GLN A 28 6.29 3.68 -1.27
C GLN A 28 5.30 3.46 -0.13
N GLU A 29 5.37 4.28 0.92
CA GLU A 29 4.53 4.14 2.09
C GLU A 29 3.05 4.40 1.79
N SER A 30 2.21 3.58 2.42
CA SER A 30 0.76 3.77 2.43
C SER A 30 0.36 5.01 3.20
N PHE A 31 1.04 5.31 4.32
CA PHE A 31 0.83 6.51 5.14
C PHE A 31 2.12 7.37 5.15
N PRO A 32 2.45 8.04 4.04
CA PRO A 32 3.71 8.75 3.95
C PRO A 32 3.71 9.98 4.87
N ARG A 33 4.77 10.16 5.65
CA ARG A 33 4.97 11.40 6.41
C ARG A 33 5.28 12.58 5.49
N VAL A 34 4.48 13.65 5.57
CA VAL A 34 4.74 14.87 4.80
C VAL A 34 5.78 15.74 5.52
N ALA A 35 6.76 16.26 4.77
CA ALA A 35 7.81 17.09 5.34
C ALA A 35 7.33 18.53 5.59
N GLN A 36 7.85 19.19 6.63
CA GLN A 36 7.39 20.51 7.09
C GLN A 36 7.27 21.54 5.95
N LYS A 37 8.26 21.62 5.05
CA LYS A 37 8.24 22.56 3.91
C LYS A 37 7.01 22.44 2.98
N PHE A 38 6.35 21.29 2.95
CA PHE A 38 5.12 21.07 2.20
C PHE A 38 3.90 21.45 3.06
N LEU A 39 3.94 21.08 4.34
CA LEU A 39 2.93 21.47 5.32
C LEU A 39 2.83 22.99 5.47
N ASP A 40 3.94 23.71 5.40
CA ASP A 40 3.97 25.18 5.45
C ASP A 40 3.23 25.84 4.27
N VAL A 41 3.02 25.09 3.17
CA VAL A 41 2.37 25.59 1.96
C VAL A 41 0.89 25.19 1.92
N HIS A 42 0.58 23.92 2.22
CA HIS A 42 -0.75 23.37 1.99
C HIS A 42 -1.39 22.69 3.20
N HIS A 43 -0.66 22.53 4.31
CA HIS A 43 -1.17 22.00 5.58
C HIS A 43 -1.84 20.61 5.52
N MET A 44 -1.51 19.77 4.51
CA MET A 44 -2.08 18.43 4.35
C MET A 44 -1.09 17.34 4.79
N ASP A 45 -1.44 16.54 5.80
CA ASP A 45 -0.64 15.40 6.31
C ASP A 45 -1.50 14.12 6.42
N ASP A 46 -2.55 14.05 5.61
CA ASP A 46 -3.65 13.08 5.70
C ASP A 46 -3.67 12.09 4.53
N PHE A 47 -2.61 12.03 3.71
CA PHE A 47 -2.60 11.17 2.53
C PHE A 47 -2.48 9.67 2.87
N MET A 48 -3.24 8.86 2.13
CA MET A 48 -3.19 7.40 2.18
C MET A 48 -3.15 6.82 0.76
N TYR A 49 -2.25 5.86 0.52
CA TYR A 49 -2.02 5.29 -0.81
C TYR A 49 -2.14 3.77 -0.78
N LEU A 50 -3.17 3.27 -1.44
CA LEU A 50 -3.54 1.86 -1.45
C LEU A 50 -3.17 1.18 -2.77
N ASN A 51 -2.40 0.09 -2.64
CA ASN A 51 -2.08 -0.79 -3.74
C ASN A 51 -3.10 -1.94 -3.77
N LEU A 52 -3.80 -2.11 -4.90
CA LEU A 52 -4.80 -3.17 -5.08
C LEU A 52 -4.19 -4.59 -5.06
N ALA A 53 -2.89 -4.73 -5.29
CA ALA A 53 -2.19 -6.01 -5.14
C ALA A 53 -2.14 -6.49 -3.68
N MET A 54 -2.20 -5.58 -2.70
CA MET A 54 -2.27 -5.90 -1.27
C MET A 54 -3.68 -5.70 -0.71
N ASN A 55 -4.40 -4.70 -1.22
CA ASN A 55 -5.71 -4.29 -0.75
C ASN A 55 -6.74 -4.46 -1.89
N PRO A 56 -7.15 -5.70 -2.22
CA PRO A 56 -8.00 -5.96 -3.39
C PRO A 56 -9.38 -5.30 -3.30
N HIS A 57 -9.81 -5.00 -2.08
CA HIS A 57 -11.10 -4.38 -1.77
C HIS A 57 -10.99 -2.91 -1.39
N ALA A 58 -9.84 -2.26 -1.60
CA ALA A 58 -9.73 -0.81 -1.46
C ALA A 58 -10.71 -0.09 -2.41
N PRO A 59 -11.09 1.18 -2.13
CA PRO A 59 -11.97 1.92 -3.02
C PRO A 59 -11.43 1.96 -4.46
N GLN A 60 -12.21 1.47 -5.42
CA GLN A 60 -11.87 1.47 -6.86
C GLN A 60 -12.72 2.46 -7.66
N VAL A 61 -13.69 3.10 -6.99
CA VAL A 61 -14.57 4.13 -7.54
C VAL A 61 -14.57 5.29 -6.55
N PRO A 62 -14.36 6.54 -7.00
CA PRO A 62 -14.47 7.72 -6.15
C PRO A 62 -15.76 7.74 -5.33
N GLY A 63 -15.64 7.92 -4.02
CA GLY A 63 -16.77 7.94 -3.08
C GLY A 63 -17.32 6.58 -2.63
N ALA A 64 -16.87 5.47 -3.22
CA ALA A 64 -17.33 4.13 -2.85
C ALA A 64 -16.65 3.61 -1.57
N PRO A 65 -17.32 2.77 -0.76
CA PRO A 65 -16.66 2.14 0.38
C PRO A 65 -15.58 1.15 -0.07
N GLY A 66 -14.75 0.71 0.87
CA GLY A 66 -13.75 -0.32 0.65
C GLY A 66 -13.28 -0.99 1.94
N LEU A 67 -12.27 -1.84 1.82
CA LEU A 67 -11.54 -2.44 2.94
C LEU A 67 -10.05 -2.11 2.83
N PHE A 68 -9.42 -1.96 3.99
CA PHE A 68 -7.97 -1.88 4.12
C PHE A 68 -7.48 -3.08 4.93
N PHE A 69 -6.43 -3.74 4.45
CA PHE A 69 -5.78 -4.88 5.09
C PHE A 69 -4.47 -4.44 5.73
N ASP A 70 -4.20 -4.95 6.92
CA ASP A 70 -2.93 -4.78 7.62
C ASP A 70 -2.54 -6.08 8.34
N ALA A 71 -1.24 -6.29 8.52
CA ALA A 71 -0.72 -7.47 9.19
C ALA A 71 -0.53 -7.28 10.69
N ASP A 72 -0.66 -6.05 11.18
CA ASP A 72 -0.68 -5.73 12.60
C ASP A 72 -2.11 -5.70 13.15
N GLU A 73 -2.26 -5.89 14.46
CA GLU A 73 -3.58 -5.87 15.10
C GLU A 73 -4.27 -4.50 14.92
N PRO A 74 -5.61 -4.48 14.82
CA PRO A 74 -6.32 -3.23 14.66
C PRO A 74 -6.10 -2.29 15.85
N VAL A 75 -5.54 -1.09 15.59
CA VAL A 75 -5.39 -0.02 16.59
C VAL A 75 -6.30 1.17 16.27
N ASP A 76 -6.86 1.80 17.30
CA ASP A 76 -7.83 2.89 17.19
C ASP A 76 -7.27 4.19 16.57
N GLU A 77 -5.94 4.34 16.56
CA GLU A 77 -5.24 5.55 16.06
C GLU A 77 -5.39 5.79 14.54
N ILE A 78 -5.93 4.82 13.80
CA ILE A 78 -6.16 4.89 12.34
C ILE A 78 -7.45 5.68 12.00
N SER A 79 -8.25 6.06 12.99
CA SER A 79 -9.57 6.71 12.85
C SER A 79 -9.59 8.14 12.27
N LYS A 80 -8.42 8.75 12.00
CA LYS A 80 -8.35 10.07 11.34
C LYS A 80 -8.89 9.98 9.92
N THR A 81 -9.60 11.03 9.48
CA THR A 81 -9.98 11.16 8.07
C THR A 81 -8.72 11.22 7.20
N ARG A 82 -8.69 10.44 6.12
CA ARG A 82 -7.56 10.36 5.18
C ARG A 82 -7.99 10.65 3.76
N ARG A 83 -7.15 11.38 3.03
CA ARG A 83 -7.20 11.55 1.59
C ARG A 83 -6.67 10.30 0.90
N VAL A 84 -7.58 9.45 0.40
CA VAL A 84 -7.23 8.13 -0.14
C VAL A 84 -6.98 8.20 -1.64
N PHE A 85 -5.87 7.59 -2.05
CA PHE A 85 -5.56 7.27 -3.44
C PHE A 85 -5.45 5.77 -3.63
N SER A 86 -6.04 5.24 -4.69
CA SER A 86 -5.85 3.83 -5.08
C SER A 86 -5.05 3.72 -6.36
N ARG A 87 -4.13 2.75 -6.40
CA ARG A 87 -3.35 2.44 -7.60
C ARG A 87 -4.20 1.60 -8.55
N ILE A 88 -4.82 2.24 -9.53
CA ILE A 88 -5.66 1.56 -10.53
C ILE A 88 -4.79 0.82 -11.56
N ARG A 89 -3.61 1.37 -11.90
CA ARG A 89 -2.59 0.71 -12.73
C ARG A 89 -1.18 1.13 -12.32
N SER A 90 -0.16 0.57 -12.98
CA SER A 90 1.21 1.00 -12.76
C SER A 90 1.36 2.51 -13.01
N LYS A 91 1.91 3.23 -12.02
CA LYS A 91 2.08 4.69 -12.02
C LYS A 91 0.79 5.51 -12.16
N GLN A 92 -0.38 4.89 -12.07
CA GLN A 92 -1.69 5.57 -12.17
C GLN A 92 -2.44 5.46 -10.84
N TRP A 93 -2.51 6.58 -10.13
CA TRP A 93 -3.17 6.72 -8.84
C TRP A 93 -4.37 7.65 -8.97
N GLU A 94 -5.55 7.19 -8.54
CA GLU A 94 -6.78 7.96 -8.60
C GLU A 94 -7.18 8.39 -7.19
N TYR A 95 -7.60 9.66 -7.03
CA TYR A 95 -8.11 10.18 -5.76
C TYR A 95 -9.54 9.68 -5.52
N MET A 96 -9.73 8.94 -4.44
CA MET A 96 -10.98 8.26 -4.12
C MET A 96 -11.91 9.06 -3.20
N GLY A 97 -11.41 10.11 -2.55
CA GLY A 97 -12.14 10.91 -1.55
C GLY A 97 -11.48 10.90 -0.16
N GLN A 98 -12.23 11.41 0.81
CA GLN A 98 -11.87 11.49 2.22
C GLN A 98 -12.51 10.33 2.98
N TYR A 99 -11.70 9.49 3.63
CA TYR A 99 -12.18 8.26 4.26
C TYR A 99 -11.92 8.25 5.75
N LYS A 100 -12.90 7.74 6.50
CA LYS A 100 -12.67 7.22 7.84
C LYS A 100 -12.53 5.70 7.78
N MET A 101 -11.69 5.19 8.67
CA MET A 101 -11.44 3.76 8.82
C MET A 101 -11.89 3.31 10.20
N GLU A 102 -12.63 2.22 10.24
CA GLU A 102 -13.09 1.59 11.47
C GLU A 102 -12.64 0.13 11.48
N PRO A 103 -11.96 -0.33 12.56
CA PRO A 103 -11.51 -1.71 12.65
C PRO A 103 -12.73 -2.64 12.69
N VAL A 104 -12.62 -3.77 11.99
CA VAL A 104 -13.61 -4.85 12.04
C VAL A 104 -12.92 -6.16 12.37
N ALA A 105 -13.68 -7.25 12.43
CA ALA A 105 -13.11 -8.57 12.60
C ALA A 105 -12.05 -8.82 11.51
N SER A 106 -10.87 -9.27 11.93
CA SER A 106 -9.82 -9.79 11.05
C SER A 106 -10.36 -10.91 10.17
N LEU A 107 -9.74 -11.11 9.00
CA LEU A 107 -10.12 -12.23 8.13
C LEU A 107 -9.94 -13.55 8.89
N THR A 108 -10.96 -14.40 8.77
CA THR A 108 -10.84 -15.82 9.10
C THR A 108 -9.83 -16.50 8.18
N THR A 109 -9.33 -17.67 8.59
CA THR A 109 -8.45 -18.49 7.76
C THR A 109 -9.10 -18.80 6.41
N GLU A 110 -10.40 -19.08 6.42
CA GLU A 110 -11.20 -19.37 5.24
C GLU A 110 -11.29 -18.15 4.31
N GLU A 111 -11.62 -16.97 4.83
CA GLU A 111 -11.69 -15.73 4.03
C GLU A 111 -10.33 -15.33 3.47
N TRP A 112 -9.25 -15.53 4.23
CA TRP A 112 -7.88 -15.35 3.72
C TRP A 112 -7.59 -16.32 2.58
N ASN A 113 -7.97 -17.59 2.72
CA ASN A 113 -7.73 -18.60 1.71
C ASN A 113 -8.56 -18.39 0.43
N GLN A 114 -9.67 -17.65 0.51
CA GLN A 114 -10.45 -17.21 -0.64
C GLN A 114 -9.82 -16.02 -1.38
N GLN A 115 -8.84 -15.33 -0.78
CA GLN A 115 -8.13 -14.26 -1.48
C GLN A 115 -7.35 -14.81 -2.68
N ARG A 116 -7.21 -13.99 -3.72
CA ARG A 116 -6.40 -14.33 -4.90
C ARG A 116 -4.99 -14.70 -4.48
N ASN A 117 -4.40 -15.67 -5.17
CA ASN A 117 -3.05 -16.13 -4.89
C ASN A 117 -2.02 -14.98 -4.95
N THR A 118 -2.20 -14.05 -5.89
CA THR A 118 -1.39 -12.85 -6.01
C THR A 118 -1.40 -12.00 -4.74
N VAL A 119 -2.57 -11.74 -4.15
CA VAL A 119 -2.70 -10.98 -2.90
C VAL A 119 -1.95 -11.67 -1.76
N ARG A 120 -2.16 -12.97 -1.61
CA ARG A 120 -1.51 -13.75 -0.54
C ARG A 120 0.02 -13.76 -0.68
N LEU A 121 0.53 -13.91 -1.90
CA LEU A 121 1.97 -13.93 -2.18
C LEU A 121 2.63 -12.56 -1.99
N VAL A 122 1.96 -11.47 -2.39
CA VAL A 122 2.49 -10.11 -2.18
C VAL A 122 2.61 -9.82 -0.69
N TRP A 123 1.56 -10.09 0.10
CA TRP A 123 1.62 -9.94 1.55
C TRP A 123 2.74 -10.76 2.19
N ALA A 124 2.87 -12.04 1.84
CA ALA A 124 3.93 -12.89 2.37
C ALA A 124 5.33 -12.38 2.02
N SER A 125 5.52 -11.90 0.78
CA SER A 125 6.78 -11.32 0.31
C SER A 125 7.14 -10.04 1.10
N GLU A 126 6.20 -9.10 1.19
CA GLU A 126 6.38 -7.84 1.90
C GLU A 126 6.66 -8.07 3.39
N LEU A 127 5.93 -8.98 4.03
CA LEU A 127 6.13 -9.33 5.43
C LEU A 127 7.48 -10.02 5.71
N SER A 128 8.01 -10.77 4.74
CA SER A 128 9.33 -11.40 4.89
C SER A 128 10.48 -10.39 4.81
N THR A 129 10.32 -9.31 4.04
CA THR A 129 11.42 -8.41 3.66
C THR A 129 11.38 -7.05 4.36
N LYS A 130 10.19 -6.48 4.58
CA LYS A 130 10.06 -5.12 5.10
C LYS A 130 10.19 -5.09 6.62
N LYS A 131 10.62 -3.93 7.13
CA LYS A 131 10.82 -3.72 8.57
C LYS A 131 9.53 -3.90 9.36
N TRP A 132 8.40 -3.41 8.82
CA TRP A 132 7.10 -3.49 9.48
C TRP A 132 6.58 -4.93 9.62
N GLY A 133 7.03 -5.88 8.79
CA GLY A 133 6.68 -7.30 8.95
C GLY A 133 7.35 -8.03 10.12
N ILE A 134 8.09 -7.33 10.99
CA ILE A 134 8.83 -7.95 12.10
C ILE A 134 7.91 -8.69 13.08
N HIS A 135 6.72 -8.14 13.36
CA HIS A 135 5.76 -8.77 14.28
C HIS A 135 5.31 -10.13 13.74
N CYS A 136 4.88 -10.17 12.47
CA CYS A 136 4.54 -11.42 11.78
C CYS A 136 5.68 -12.44 11.83
N ARG A 137 6.91 -12.03 11.49
CA ARG A 137 8.07 -12.95 11.53
C ARG A 137 8.37 -13.47 12.93
N ALA A 138 8.22 -12.64 13.96
CA ALA A 138 8.39 -13.07 15.35
C ALA A 138 7.34 -14.10 15.77
N VAL A 139 6.06 -13.91 15.39
CA VAL A 139 4.97 -14.86 15.65
C VAL A 139 5.28 -16.21 15.00
N VAL A 140 5.66 -16.22 13.72
CA VAL A 140 6.02 -17.46 12.99
C VAL A 140 7.18 -18.17 13.67
N HIS A 141 8.27 -17.46 13.95
CA HIS A 141 9.44 -18.01 14.61
C HIS A 141 9.12 -18.64 15.98
N LEU A 142 8.37 -17.92 16.81
CA LEU A 142 7.98 -18.41 18.14
C LEU A 142 7.04 -19.61 18.04
N HIS A 143 6.13 -19.62 17.06
CA HIS A 143 5.24 -20.76 16.86
C HIS A 143 6.03 -22.03 16.49
N GLU A 144 7.03 -21.91 15.62
CA GLU A 144 7.93 -23.03 15.28
C GLU A 144 8.73 -23.51 16.50
N GLN A 145 9.23 -22.60 17.32
CA GLN A 145 10.00 -22.94 18.52
C GLN A 145 9.15 -23.58 19.63
N LEU A 146 7.92 -23.09 19.82
CA LEU A 146 7.06 -23.48 20.95
C LEU A 146 6.12 -24.65 20.63
N GLY A 147 5.87 -24.92 19.33
CA GLY A 147 4.89 -25.93 18.91
C GLY A 147 3.44 -25.55 19.24
N ARG A 148 3.18 -24.29 19.60
CA ARG A 148 1.86 -23.73 19.93
C ARG A 148 1.79 -22.25 19.56
N ARG A 149 0.58 -21.68 19.59
CA ARG A 149 0.40 -20.23 19.44
C ARG A 149 1.16 -19.47 20.54
N PRO A 150 2.03 -18.51 20.19
CA PRO A 150 2.66 -17.66 21.17
C PRO A 150 1.65 -16.69 21.78
N THR A 151 1.85 -16.34 23.05
CA THR A 151 1.11 -15.28 23.74
C THR A 151 1.63 -13.90 23.34
N GLY A 152 0.82 -12.85 23.45
CA GLY A 152 1.26 -11.48 23.15
C GLY A 152 2.52 -11.06 23.93
N ARG A 153 2.62 -11.47 25.21
CA ARG A 153 3.80 -11.20 26.05
C ARG A 153 5.07 -11.93 25.56
N GLU A 154 4.94 -13.12 25.00
CA GLU A 154 6.07 -13.86 24.41
C GLU A 154 6.56 -13.15 23.15
N VAL A 155 5.64 -12.67 22.31
CA VAL A 155 5.97 -11.89 21.10
C VAL A 155 6.62 -10.56 21.47
N GLU A 156 6.08 -9.81 22.43
CA GLU A 156 6.64 -8.55 22.89
C GLU A 156 8.07 -8.72 23.43
N LYS A 157 8.30 -9.74 24.28
CA LYS A 157 9.62 -10.05 24.80
C LYS A 157 10.60 -10.43 23.69
N ALA A 158 10.15 -11.17 22.68
CA ALA A 158 10.95 -11.51 21.50
C ALA A 158 11.38 -10.25 20.72
N LEU A 159 10.45 -9.32 20.50
CA LEU A 159 10.71 -8.06 19.79
C LEU A 159 11.69 -7.14 20.54
N GLN A 160 11.70 -7.17 21.88
CA GLN A 160 12.70 -6.44 22.69
C GLN A 160 14.12 -6.99 22.54
N GLY A 161 14.29 -8.24 22.11
CA GLY A 161 15.59 -8.90 21.95
C GLY A 161 16.42 -8.41 20.74
N GLY A 162 15.91 -7.47 19.94
CA GLY A 162 16.60 -6.88 18.80
C GLY A 162 16.72 -7.78 17.56
N ASN A 163 16.34 -9.06 17.65
CA ASN A 163 16.28 -9.97 16.50
C ASN A 163 15.22 -9.49 15.50
N GLN A 164 15.57 -9.46 14.22
CA GLN A 164 14.69 -9.03 13.12
C GLN A 164 13.98 -10.21 12.44
N TYR A 165 14.33 -11.45 12.81
CA TYR A 165 13.76 -12.70 12.30
C TYR A 165 13.83 -12.82 10.76
N ARG A 166 14.89 -12.30 10.15
CA ARG A 166 15.06 -12.27 8.68
C ARG A 166 15.28 -13.65 8.04
N ASN A 167 15.47 -14.67 8.86
CA ASN A 167 15.52 -16.07 8.41
C ASN A 167 14.13 -16.63 8.09
N ILE A 168 13.04 -15.98 8.52
CA ILE A 168 11.68 -16.39 8.19
C ILE A 168 11.37 -16.02 6.73
N THR A 169 11.09 -17.04 5.92
CA THR A 169 10.87 -16.87 4.48
C THR A 169 9.42 -16.48 4.14
N ARG A 170 9.21 -16.05 2.90
CA ARG A 170 7.86 -15.81 2.36
C ARG A 170 7.00 -17.09 2.40
N GLU A 171 7.59 -18.27 2.16
CA GLU A 171 6.86 -19.55 2.20
C GLU A 171 6.39 -19.87 3.61
N GLN A 172 7.24 -19.66 4.63
CA GLN A 172 6.86 -19.86 6.04
C GLN A 172 5.74 -18.91 6.46
N ILE A 173 5.77 -17.64 6.01
CA ILE A 173 4.69 -16.68 6.28
C ILE A 173 3.41 -17.09 5.58
N ALA A 174 3.47 -17.47 4.29
CA ALA A 174 2.30 -17.91 3.55
C ALA A 174 1.65 -19.13 4.23
N GLU A 175 2.45 -20.12 4.63
CA GLU A 175 1.99 -21.29 5.37
C GLU A 175 1.40 -20.92 6.74
N ALA A 176 1.99 -19.96 7.44
CA ALA A 176 1.48 -19.48 8.73
C ALA A 176 0.07 -18.87 8.61
N PHE A 177 -0.21 -18.11 7.55
CA PHE A 177 -1.58 -17.65 7.28
C PHE A 177 -2.52 -18.79 6.91
N LEU A 178 -2.08 -19.76 6.08
CA LEU A 178 -2.91 -20.93 5.72
C LEU A 178 -3.34 -21.73 6.96
N LYS A 179 -2.47 -21.81 7.97
CA LYS A 179 -2.72 -22.52 9.23
C LYS A 179 -3.39 -21.65 10.30
N GLY A 180 -3.65 -20.36 10.03
CA GLY A 180 -4.23 -19.43 10.98
C GLY A 180 -3.33 -19.05 12.17
N TRP A 181 -2.01 -19.18 12.02
CA TRP A 181 -1.05 -18.76 13.06
C TRP A 181 -0.92 -17.24 13.12
N VAL A 182 -1.09 -16.60 11.97
CA VAL A 182 -1.17 -15.15 11.78
C VAL A 182 -2.49 -14.82 11.10
N THR A 183 -3.06 -13.68 11.44
CA THR A 183 -4.34 -13.20 10.91
C THR A 183 -4.14 -11.88 10.19
N MET A 184 -4.94 -11.62 9.15
CA MET A 184 -4.93 -10.33 8.45
C MET A 184 -5.99 -9.42 9.09
N ALA A 185 -5.56 -8.34 9.70
CA ALA A 185 -6.46 -7.33 10.24
C ALA A 185 -7.17 -6.58 9.11
N VAL A 186 -8.39 -6.14 9.39
CA VAL A 186 -9.26 -5.49 8.40
C VAL A 186 -9.89 -4.24 8.99
N TRP A 187 -9.90 -3.17 8.19
CA TRP A 187 -10.64 -1.95 8.46
C TRP A 187 -11.67 -1.74 7.36
N THR A 188 -12.87 -1.38 7.76
CA THR A 188 -13.85 -0.84 6.82
C THR A 188 -13.49 0.60 6.50
N MET A 189 -13.62 0.97 5.23
CA MET A 189 -13.36 2.32 4.74
C MET A 189 -14.67 2.94 4.28
N LYS A 190 -15.05 4.04 4.92
CA LYS A 190 -16.23 4.83 4.54
C LYS A 190 -15.80 6.19 4.02
N CYS A 191 -16.18 6.50 2.78
CA CYS A 191 -16.02 7.84 2.25
C CYS A 191 -16.98 8.80 2.99
N VAL A 192 -16.41 9.78 3.68
CA VAL A 192 -17.14 10.77 4.46
C VAL A 192 -17.26 12.11 3.75
N ASP A 193 -16.36 12.39 2.81
CA ASP A 193 -16.33 13.63 2.04
C ASP A 193 -15.55 13.44 0.73
N TYR A 194 -15.69 14.36 -0.21
CA TYR A 194 -14.85 14.43 -1.40
C TYR A 194 -14.42 15.88 -1.65
N ASP A 195 -13.17 16.18 -1.33
CA ASP A 195 -12.59 17.51 -1.56
C ASP A 195 -12.47 17.84 -3.05
N VAL A 196 -13.45 18.58 -3.56
CA VAL A 196 -13.59 18.99 -4.96
C VAL A 196 -12.50 19.97 -5.38
N ASP A 197 -12.16 20.92 -4.51
CA ASP A 197 -11.16 21.95 -4.80
C ASP A 197 -9.78 21.33 -4.93
N PHE A 198 -9.44 20.42 -4.02
CA PHE A 198 -8.23 19.62 -4.13
C PHE A 198 -8.17 18.84 -5.44
N GLN A 199 -9.27 18.19 -5.86
CA GLN A 199 -9.27 17.44 -7.12
C GLN A 199 -9.04 18.36 -8.33
N ARG A 200 -9.70 19.53 -8.37
CA ARG A 200 -9.50 20.52 -9.45
C ARG A 200 -8.05 21.03 -9.48
N GLU A 201 -7.48 21.33 -8.31
CA GLU A 201 -6.09 21.75 -8.17
C GLU A 201 -5.12 20.64 -8.61
N LEU A 202 -5.38 19.40 -8.19
CA LEU A 202 -4.61 18.22 -8.57
C LEU A 202 -4.53 18.08 -10.08
N VAL A 203 -5.68 18.16 -10.76
CA VAL A 203 -5.79 18.08 -12.22
C VAL A 203 -5.01 19.22 -12.89
N ALA A 204 -5.21 20.46 -12.44
CA ALA A 204 -4.54 21.63 -13.01
C ALA A 204 -3.01 21.57 -12.86
N LYS A 205 -2.51 21.14 -11.70
CA LYS A 205 -1.08 20.98 -11.44
C LYS A 205 -0.48 19.81 -12.23
N PHE A 206 -1.21 18.70 -12.35
CA PHE A 206 -0.73 17.52 -13.07
C PHE A 206 -0.67 17.75 -14.58
N ALA A 207 -1.62 18.49 -15.16
CA ALA A 207 -1.63 18.83 -16.58
C ALA A 207 -0.35 19.56 -17.05
N ASN A 208 0.31 20.28 -16.14
CA ASN A 208 1.55 21.02 -16.40
C ASN A 208 2.80 20.31 -15.88
N TRP A 209 2.66 19.10 -15.34
CA TRP A 209 3.78 18.40 -14.71
C TRP A 209 4.60 17.62 -15.73
N VAL A 210 5.90 17.93 -15.78
CA VAL A 210 6.89 17.17 -16.53
C VAL A 210 7.73 16.33 -15.56
N PRO A 211 7.77 14.99 -15.70
CA PRO A 211 8.62 14.15 -14.88
C PRO A 211 10.08 14.60 -14.96
N PRO A 212 10.83 14.65 -13.84
CA PRO A 212 12.27 14.89 -13.90
C PRO A 212 12.95 13.81 -14.76
N PRO A 213 14.00 14.16 -15.52
CA PRO A 213 14.73 13.18 -16.31
C PRO A 213 15.26 12.05 -15.42
N SER A 214 15.17 10.82 -15.91
CA SER A 214 15.79 9.68 -15.24
C SER A 214 17.29 9.94 -15.13
N LYS A 215 17.85 9.81 -13.91
CA LYS A 215 19.31 9.84 -13.77
C LYS A 215 19.90 8.74 -14.67
N PRO A 216 20.91 9.03 -15.49
CA PRO A 216 21.56 7.98 -16.29
C PRO A 216 22.04 6.89 -15.32
N LYS A 217 21.79 5.62 -15.66
CA LYS A 217 22.38 4.47 -14.95
C LYS A 217 23.89 4.65 -15.07
N GLY A 218 24.50 5.23 -14.03
CA GLY A 218 25.93 5.44 -14.00
C GLY A 218 26.61 4.11 -14.16
N THR A 219 27.49 3.99 -15.16
CA THR A 219 28.42 2.87 -15.24
C THR A 219 29.10 2.75 -13.88
N SER A 220 28.89 1.61 -13.22
CA SER A 220 29.48 1.33 -11.92
C SER A 220 30.99 1.51 -12.05
N LYS A 221 31.56 2.55 -11.43
CA LYS A 221 33.01 2.67 -11.30
C LYS A 221 33.53 1.37 -10.66
N PRO A 222 34.59 0.74 -11.17
CA PRO A 222 35.17 -0.44 -10.54
C PRO A 222 35.54 -0.07 -9.11
N ARG A 223 34.91 -0.69 -8.12
CA ARG A 223 35.27 -0.51 -6.71
C ARG A 223 36.59 -1.25 -6.49
N THR A 224 37.70 -0.54 -6.59
CA THR A 224 38.97 -0.92 -5.96
C THR A 224 38.82 -0.77 -4.45
N GLY A 225 38.29 -1.81 -3.81
CA GLY A 225 38.10 -1.84 -2.36
C GLY A 225 37.66 -3.22 -1.91
N THR A 226 38.48 -3.83 -1.06
CA THR A 226 38.40 -5.20 -0.54
C THR A 226 36.97 -5.65 -0.23
N LYS A 227 36.55 -6.77 -0.85
CA LYS A 227 35.26 -7.45 -0.66
C LYS A 227 34.94 -7.62 0.84
N ARG A 228 34.04 -6.79 1.38
CA ARG A 228 33.11 -7.23 2.42
C ARG A 228 31.85 -7.71 1.71
N LYS A 229 31.61 -9.02 1.78
CA LYS A 229 30.43 -9.72 1.25
C LYS A 229 29.17 -9.12 1.90
N ARG A 230 28.59 -8.10 1.26
CA ARG A 230 27.28 -7.55 1.57
C ARG A 230 26.34 -8.14 0.54
N GLU A 231 25.53 -9.10 0.99
CA GLU A 231 24.58 -9.85 0.17
C GLU A 231 23.72 -8.94 -0.71
N GLU A 232 23.44 -9.48 -1.89
CA GLU A 232 22.71 -8.94 -3.06
C GLU A 232 21.26 -8.53 -2.81
N HIS A 233 20.83 -8.32 -1.56
CA HIS A 233 19.44 -8.04 -1.23
C HIS A 233 18.95 -6.63 -1.63
N ARG A 234 19.84 -5.71 -2.04
CA ARG A 234 19.46 -4.32 -2.32
C ARG A 234 19.17 -4.02 -3.81
N ALA A 235 19.59 -4.90 -4.72
CA ALA A 235 19.35 -4.71 -6.15
C ALA A 235 17.96 -5.21 -6.59
N LEU A 236 17.37 -6.12 -5.81
CA LEU A 236 16.01 -6.63 -6.05
C LEU A 236 14.93 -5.60 -5.68
N ASP A 237 15.23 -4.66 -4.76
CA ASP A 237 14.28 -3.65 -4.27
C ASP A 237 13.81 -2.62 -5.33
N GLU A 238 14.56 -2.43 -6.42
CA GLU A 238 14.17 -1.49 -7.50
C GLU A 238 13.60 -2.19 -8.73
N GLU A 239 13.91 -3.48 -8.97
CA GLU A 239 13.45 -4.21 -10.16
C GLU A 239 12.22 -5.10 -9.91
N GLU A 240 11.98 -5.61 -8.70
CA GLU A 240 10.76 -6.39 -8.43
C GLU A 240 9.51 -5.51 -8.28
N ASP A 241 9.66 -4.27 -7.83
CA ASP A 241 8.57 -3.28 -7.67
C ASP A 241 8.02 -2.75 -9.00
N GLU A 242 8.76 -2.95 -10.10
CA GLU A 242 8.37 -2.58 -11.47
C GLU A 242 7.89 -3.75 -12.32
N LYS A 243 7.93 -5.01 -11.86
CA LYS A 243 7.25 -6.09 -12.58
C LYS A 243 5.74 -5.84 -12.44
N PRO A 244 5.05 -5.48 -13.52
CA PRO A 244 3.62 -5.29 -13.43
C PRO A 244 3.01 -6.66 -13.14
N ILE A 245 2.27 -6.79 -12.04
CA ILE A 245 1.20 -7.79 -11.95
C ILE A 245 0.09 -7.26 -12.88
N GLU A 246 0.38 -7.13 -14.18
CA GLU A 246 -0.56 -6.58 -15.17
C GLU A 246 -1.65 -7.60 -15.49
N GLU A 247 -1.37 -8.90 -15.33
CA GLU A 247 -2.24 -9.97 -15.83
C GLU A 247 -3.46 -10.27 -14.94
N ASP A 248 -3.47 -9.86 -13.66
CA ASP A 248 -4.53 -10.25 -12.70
C ASP A 248 -5.22 -9.08 -11.96
N LEU A 249 -4.87 -7.83 -12.27
CA LEU A 249 -5.58 -6.67 -11.73
C LEU A 249 -6.91 -6.50 -12.47
N VAL A 250 -7.96 -7.16 -11.97
CA VAL A 250 -9.34 -6.91 -12.38
C VAL A 250 -9.78 -5.54 -11.85
N TYR A 251 -9.30 -4.48 -12.49
CA TYR A 251 -10.04 -3.22 -12.49
C TYR A 251 -11.36 -3.51 -13.20
N HIS A 252 -12.48 -3.34 -12.49
CA HIS A 252 -13.80 -3.45 -13.09
C HIS A 252 -14.02 -2.22 -13.99
N PRO A 253 -13.95 -2.35 -15.32
CA PRO A 253 -14.06 -1.21 -16.21
C PRO A 253 -15.46 -0.61 -16.10
N ARG A 254 -15.54 0.72 -16.02
CA ARG A 254 -16.81 1.44 -16.02
C ARG A 254 -17.46 1.25 -17.40
N GLY A 255 -18.75 0.90 -17.43
CA GLY A 255 -19.51 0.84 -18.67
C GLY A 255 -19.43 2.16 -19.41
N THR A 256 -18.97 2.14 -20.66
CA THR A 256 -18.95 3.32 -21.53
C THR A 256 -20.39 3.65 -21.93
N ARG A 257 -20.93 4.78 -21.47
CA ARG A 257 -22.11 5.34 -22.12
C ARG A 257 -21.68 5.90 -23.47
N THR A 258 -22.02 5.17 -24.53
CA THR A 258 -21.99 5.64 -25.91
C THR A 258 -22.72 6.98 -25.99
N ARG A 259 -22.06 7.95 -26.63
CA ARG A 259 -22.58 9.27 -26.95
C ARG A 259 -23.90 9.10 -27.74
N PRO A 260 -24.99 9.82 -27.44
CA PRO A 260 -26.14 9.84 -28.32
C PRO A 260 -25.70 10.39 -29.66
N GLY A 261 -25.89 9.61 -30.73
CA GLY A 261 -25.67 10.06 -32.09
C GLY A 261 -26.56 11.27 -32.36
N ARG A 262 -25.99 12.29 -33.00
CA ARG A 262 -26.76 13.42 -33.54
C ARG A 262 -27.69 12.86 -34.62
N GLY A 263 -28.99 12.85 -34.34
CA GLY A 263 -30.04 12.89 -35.35
C GLY A 263 -30.36 14.34 -35.69
#